data_AF-A0A961IVT5-F1
#
_entry.id   AF-A0A961IVT5-F1
#
_cell.length_a   1.000
_cell.length_b   1.000
_cell.length_c   1.000
_cell.angle_alpha   90.00
_cell.angle_beta   90.00
_cell.angle_gamma   90.00
#
_symmetry.space_group_name_H-M   'P 1'
#
loop_
_entity.id
_entity.type
_entity.pdbx_description
1 polymer ?
#
loop_
_entity_poly.entity_id
_entity_poly.type
_entity_poly.pdbx_seq_one_letter_code
_entity_poly.pdbx_strand_id
1 'polypeptide(L)'
;MRNAQGAEKGTKDAAQSRPAWRRTGDECHPADPVQRGGGAGPDQATPNPEPPAGVYAAVESAVRRSRVEFLSRLLDYRRKLDCEAFLSASPDNLGKSLDEAQFVAHRIAGVGKTLGFADLGDHARQAEAAITAYKIESTPDLRKTAIAQVCALVRLIEITSAEHEDCRA
;
A
#
# COMPACT_ATOMS: atom_id res chain seq x y z
N MET A 1 -46.76 12.61 -51.29
CA MET A 1 -45.67 12.98 -52.23
C MET A 1 -44.40 13.09 -51.38
N ARG A 2 -43.46 12.13 -51.44
CA ARG A 2 -42.19 12.12 -52.22
C ARG A 2 -41.37 13.42 -51.99
N ASN A 3 -40.07 13.49 -51.72
CA ASN A 3 -38.89 12.61 -51.64
C ASN A 3 -37.79 13.49 -50.95
N ALA A 4 -36.98 12.99 -50.00
CA ALA A 4 -35.64 12.37 -50.14
C ALA A 4 -34.43 13.34 -50.16
N GLN A 5 -33.32 12.81 -49.59
CA GLN A 5 -31.89 13.21 -49.63
C GLN A 5 -31.44 14.24 -48.57
N GLY A 6 -30.37 14.05 -47.78
CA GLY A 6 -29.29 13.05 -47.79
C GLY A 6 -27.96 13.78 -47.56
N ALA A 7 -27.25 13.48 -46.46
CA ALA A 7 -25.82 13.81 -46.32
C ALA A 7 -25.20 12.94 -45.21
N GLU A 8 -24.49 11.92 -45.66
CA GLU A 8 -23.62 11.04 -44.91
C GLU A 8 -22.41 11.82 -44.35
N LYS A 9 -22.05 11.58 -43.09
CA LYS A 9 -20.71 11.91 -42.57
C LYS A 9 -20.14 10.67 -41.89
N GLY A 10 -19.13 10.12 -42.55
CA GLY A 10 -18.44 8.89 -42.16
C GLY A 10 -17.75 8.98 -40.81
N THR A 11 -17.94 7.94 -40.02
CA THR A 11 -17.08 7.57 -38.90
C THR A 11 -15.83 6.89 -39.46
N LYS A 12 -14.70 7.57 -39.36
CA LYS A 12 -13.37 6.98 -39.56
C LYS A 12 -12.98 6.17 -38.34
N ASP A 13 -12.43 4.99 -38.63
CA ASP A 13 -11.67 4.12 -37.75
C ASP A 13 -10.74 4.87 -36.79
N ALA A 14 -10.79 4.48 -35.52
CA ALA A 14 -9.73 4.77 -34.57
C ALA A 14 -9.49 3.57 -33.65
N ALA A 15 -8.27 3.05 -33.77
CA ALA A 15 -7.46 2.45 -32.71
C ALA A 15 -7.87 1.07 -32.18
N GLN A 16 -7.44 0.06 -32.94
CA GLN A 16 -6.84 -1.15 -32.38
C GLN A 16 -5.63 -0.78 -31.50
N SER A 17 -5.61 -1.28 -30.26
CA SER A 17 -4.39 -1.65 -29.52
C SER A 17 -4.80 -2.42 -28.26
N ARG A 18 -5.00 -3.74 -28.42
CA ARG A 18 -5.08 -4.70 -27.32
C ARG A 18 -3.65 -5.13 -26.99
N PRO A 19 -3.18 -5.04 -25.74
CA PRO A 19 -1.86 -5.57 -25.40
C PRO A 19 -1.86 -7.10 -25.49
N ALA A 20 -0.94 -7.59 -26.32
CA ALA A 20 -0.62 -8.99 -26.51
C ALA A 20 0.18 -9.53 -25.32
N TRP A 21 -0.46 -10.39 -24.53
CA TRP A 21 0.25 -11.39 -23.73
C TRP A 21 -0.42 -12.73 -23.98
N ARG A 22 -0.10 -13.33 -25.13
CA ARG A 22 -0.10 -14.79 -25.27
C ARG A 22 1.00 -15.31 -24.34
N ARG A 23 0.64 -16.21 -23.44
CA ARG A 23 1.57 -17.24 -22.96
C ARG A 23 0.87 -18.58 -23.09
N THR A 24 1.07 -19.18 -24.26
CA THR A 24 1.05 -20.61 -24.51
C THR A 24 2.06 -21.31 -23.60
N GLY A 25 1.69 -22.47 -23.05
CA GLY A 25 2.59 -23.34 -22.31
C GLY A 25 1.87 -24.24 -21.32
N ASP A 26 0.86 -24.97 -21.80
CA ASP A 26 0.31 -26.15 -21.13
C ASP A 26 1.06 -27.35 -21.71
N GLU A 27 2.18 -27.72 -21.09
CA GLU A 27 2.88 -28.97 -21.38
C GLU A 27 3.33 -29.57 -20.05
N CYS A 28 2.48 -30.48 -19.56
CA CYS A 28 2.79 -31.41 -18.48
C CYS A 28 3.91 -32.35 -18.94
N HIS A 29 5.12 -32.19 -18.42
CA HIS A 29 6.19 -33.19 -18.56
C HIS A 29 6.14 -34.21 -17.41
N PRO A 30 6.19 -35.52 -17.69
CA PRO A 30 6.39 -36.53 -16.67
C PRO A 30 7.84 -36.48 -16.15
N ALA A 31 7.99 -36.49 -14.84
CA ALA A 31 9.29 -36.55 -14.18
C ALA A 31 9.87 -37.97 -14.27
N ASP A 32 11.01 -38.09 -14.96
CA ASP A 32 11.89 -39.25 -14.87
C ASP A 32 12.70 -39.21 -13.55
N PRO A 33 12.87 -40.34 -12.84
CA PRO A 33 13.64 -40.41 -11.62
C PRO A 33 15.14 -40.53 -11.93
N VAL A 34 15.89 -39.42 -11.84
CA VAL A 34 17.36 -39.48 -11.83
C VAL A 34 17.82 -39.91 -10.45
N GLN A 35 18.23 -41.18 -10.36
CA GLN A 35 19.20 -41.65 -9.36
C GLN A 35 20.43 -40.73 -9.38
N ARG A 36 20.71 -40.08 -8.26
CA ARG A 36 22.02 -39.48 -7.99
C ARG A 36 22.53 -40.05 -6.68
N GLY A 37 23.41 -41.03 -6.79
CA GLY A 37 24.13 -41.61 -5.66
C GLY A 37 25.18 -40.64 -5.10
N GLY A 38 25.64 -41.00 -3.90
CA GLY A 38 27.03 -40.87 -3.47
C GLY A 38 27.56 -39.45 -3.24
N GLY A 39 27.63 -39.06 -1.97
CA GLY A 39 28.38 -37.88 -1.55
C GLY A 39 28.29 -37.63 -0.06
N ALA A 40 28.89 -38.50 0.75
CA ALA A 40 29.22 -38.19 2.13
C ALA A 40 30.31 -37.10 2.11
N GLY A 41 29.90 -35.84 2.18
CA GLY A 41 30.79 -34.71 2.44
C GLY A 41 30.78 -34.42 3.95
N PRO A 42 31.92 -34.16 4.60
CA PRO A 42 31.94 -33.79 6.01
C PRO A 42 31.20 -32.47 6.19
N ASP A 43 30.20 -32.50 7.07
CA ASP A 43 29.60 -31.34 7.73
C ASP A 43 30.70 -30.51 8.41
N GLN A 44 31.33 -29.61 7.65
CA GLN A 44 31.97 -28.45 8.23
C GLN A 44 30.92 -27.36 8.32
N ALA A 45 30.12 -27.43 9.39
CA ALA A 45 29.43 -26.27 9.91
C ALA A 45 30.50 -25.24 10.28
N THR A 46 30.82 -24.34 9.36
CA THR A 46 31.59 -23.14 9.70
C THR A 46 30.78 -22.38 10.75
N PRO A 47 31.38 -22.04 11.91
CA PRO A 47 30.68 -21.22 12.89
C PRO A 47 30.36 -19.90 12.20
N ASN A 48 29.07 -19.59 12.12
CA ASN A 48 28.59 -18.32 11.58
C ASN A 48 29.25 -17.22 12.44
N PRO A 49 30.07 -16.31 11.87
CA PRO A 49 30.77 -15.32 12.67
C PRO A 49 29.73 -14.45 13.37
N GLU A 50 29.71 -14.49 14.70
CA GLU A 50 28.89 -13.58 15.49
C GLU A 50 29.26 -12.16 15.09
N PRO A 51 28.29 -11.36 14.59
CA PRO A 51 28.63 -10.03 14.14
C PRO A 51 29.09 -9.21 15.37
N PRO A 52 30.15 -8.39 15.20
CA PRO A 52 30.77 -7.71 16.32
C PRO A 52 29.75 -6.81 17.01
N ALA A 53 29.76 -6.79 18.35
CA ALA A 53 28.78 -6.09 19.19
C ALA A 53 28.49 -4.63 18.77
N GLY A 54 29.46 -3.95 18.13
CA GLY A 54 29.29 -2.60 17.59
C GLY A 54 28.30 -2.48 16.41
N VAL A 55 28.09 -3.53 15.62
CA VAL A 55 27.16 -3.51 14.47
C VAL A 55 25.71 -3.49 14.94
N TYR A 56 25.36 -4.31 15.93
CA TYR A 56 24.02 -4.31 16.51
C TYR A 56 23.67 -2.96 17.14
N ALA A 57 24.59 -2.38 17.93
CA ALA A 57 24.39 -1.07 18.53
C ALA A 57 24.18 0.04 17.49
N ALA A 58 24.92 -0.01 16.37
CA ALA A 58 24.75 0.94 15.27
C ALA A 58 23.39 0.78 14.56
N VAL A 59 22.95 -0.46 14.33
CA VAL A 59 21.64 -0.76 13.73
C VAL A 59 20.51 -0.30 14.65
N GLU A 60 20.58 -0.59 15.94
CA GLU A 60 19.58 -0.13 16.92
C GLU A 60 19.48 1.40 16.96
N SER A 61 20.62 2.09 16.95
CA SER A 61 20.67 3.55 16.90
C SER A 61 20.05 4.10 15.61
N ALA A 62 20.30 3.46 14.47
CA ALA A 62 19.65 3.82 13.21
C ALA A 62 18.12 3.63 13.26
N VAL A 63 17.65 2.49 13.77
CA VAL A 63 16.20 2.21 13.93
C VAL A 63 15.54 3.23 14.87
N ARG A 64 16.18 3.57 15.99
CA ARG A 64 15.67 4.61 16.91
C ARG A 64 15.53 5.97 16.22
N ARG A 65 16.53 6.40 15.44
CA ARG A 65 16.43 7.64 14.65
C ARG A 65 15.29 7.58 13.64
N SER A 66 15.16 6.49 12.90
CA SER A 66 14.06 6.30 11.95
C SER A 66 12.68 6.32 12.61
N ARG A 67 12.54 5.77 13.82
CA ARG A 67 11.30 5.87 14.62
C ARG A 67 10.97 7.32 14.97
N VAL A 68 11.95 8.09 15.45
CA VAL A 68 11.76 9.50 15.80
C VAL A 68 11.33 10.32 14.58
N GLU A 69 12.00 10.13 13.44
CA GLU A 69 11.63 10.79 12.18
C GLU A 69 10.23 10.40 11.71
N PHE A 70 9.88 9.11 11.80
CA PHE A 70 8.55 8.63 11.42
C PHE A 70 7.46 9.25 12.29
N LEU A 71 7.63 9.27 13.62
CA LEU A 71 6.70 9.93 14.55
C LEU A 71 6.53 11.42 14.22
N SER A 72 7.62 12.11 13.84
CA SER A 72 7.52 13.51 13.40
C SER A 72 6.64 13.67 12.16
N ARG A 73 6.78 12.75 11.18
CA ARG A 73 5.99 12.77 9.95
C ARG A 73 4.53 12.39 10.17
N LEU A 74 4.23 11.56 11.18
CA LEU A 74 2.85 11.20 11.52
C LEU A 74 1.99 12.43 11.83
N LEU A 75 2.55 13.44 12.51
CA LEU A 75 1.84 14.70 12.78
C LEU A 75 1.54 15.50 11.50
N ASP A 76 2.45 15.46 10.52
CA ASP A 76 2.22 16.09 9.20
C ASP A 76 1.18 15.32 8.40
N TYR A 77 1.18 13.99 8.48
CA TYR A 77 0.17 13.14 7.87
C TYR A 77 -1.21 13.36 8.49
N ARG A 78 -1.31 13.48 9.82
CA ARG A 78 -2.56 13.79 10.50
C ARG A 78 -3.18 15.10 10.01
N ARG A 79 -2.37 16.14 9.77
CA ARG A 79 -2.83 17.42 9.20
C ARG A 79 -3.38 17.30 7.78
N LYS A 80 -2.93 16.32 7.00
CA LYS A 80 -3.43 16.03 5.65
C LYS A 80 -4.72 15.20 5.66
N LEU A 81 -4.94 14.44 6.73
CA LEU A 81 -6.08 13.55 6.89
C LEU A 81 -7.18 14.25 7.72
N ASP A 82 -7.84 15.25 7.14
CA ASP A 82 -8.92 15.99 7.80
C ASP A 82 -10.27 15.29 7.67
N CYS A 83 -10.70 14.62 8.73
CA CYS A 83 -12.00 13.95 8.83
C CYS A 83 -13.21 14.83 8.52
N GLU A 84 -13.21 16.08 8.98
CA GLU A 84 -14.34 16.99 8.75
C GLU A 84 -14.43 17.37 7.27
N ALA A 85 -13.28 17.56 6.63
CA ALA A 85 -13.21 17.78 5.18
C ALA A 85 -13.76 16.58 4.40
N PHE A 86 -13.44 15.33 4.78
CA PHE A 86 -13.99 14.14 4.10
C PHE A 86 -15.51 14.00 4.25
N LEU A 87 -16.04 14.30 5.44
CA LEU A 87 -17.47 14.19 5.74
C LEU A 87 -18.29 15.26 5.00
N SER A 88 -17.75 16.47 4.86
CA SER A 88 -18.43 17.61 4.22
C SER A 88 -18.17 17.73 2.72
N ALA A 89 -17.18 17.01 2.17
CA ALA A 89 -16.81 17.12 0.76
C ALA A 89 -17.93 16.71 -0.21
N SER A 90 -18.07 17.49 -1.28
CA SER A 90 -18.81 17.06 -2.47
C SER A 90 -18.11 15.85 -3.12
N PRO A 91 -18.83 15.01 -3.89
CA PRO A 91 -18.22 13.87 -4.59
C PRO A 91 -16.99 14.25 -5.43
N ASP A 92 -17.04 15.40 -6.11
CA ASP A 92 -15.95 15.88 -6.99
C ASP A 92 -14.68 16.26 -6.22
N ASN A 93 -14.82 16.80 -5.00
CA ASN A 93 -13.69 17.19 -4.15
C ASN A 93 -13.18 16.02 -3.28
N LEU A 94 -14.04 15.04 -3.03
CA LEU A 94 -13.71 13.86 -2.26
C LEU A 94 -12.62 13.02 -2.94
N GLY A 95 -12.66 12.88 -4.27
CA GLY A 95 -11.67 12.08 -5.02
C GLY A 95 -10.23 12.50 -4.74
N LYS A 96 -9.92 13.81 -4.88
CA LYS A 96 -8.57 14.35 -4.61
C LYS A 96 -8.14 14.16 -3.15
N SER A 97 -9.08 14.35 -2.23
CA SER A 97 -8.79 14.18 -0.80
C SER A 97 -8.48 12.71 -0.49
N LEU A 98 -9.20 11.78 -1.11
CA LEU A 98 -8.96 10.34 -0.96
C LEU A 98 -7.66 9.89 -1.63
N ASP A 99 -7.21 10.53 -2.70
CA ASP A 99 -5.89 10.27 -3.30
C ASP A 99 -4.76 10.59 -2.32
N GLU A 100 -4.82 11.76 -1.66
CA GLU A 100 -3.86 12.13 -0.62
C GLU A 100 -3.94 11.16 0.56
N ALA A 101 -5.15 10.81 0.99
CA ALA A 101 -5.35 9.86 2.09
C ALA A 101 -4.79 8.46 1.76
N GLN A 102 -4.98 8.00 0.53
CA GLN A 102 -4.45 6.73 0.04
C GLN A 102 -2.91 6.74 0.04
N PHE A 103 -2.30 7.84 -0.43
CA PHE A 103 -0.84 7.99 -0.40
C PHE A 103 -0.28 7.92 1.03
N VAL A 104 -0.90 8.65 1.96
CA VAL A 104 -0.51 8.65 3.37
C VAL A 104 -0.67 7.25 3.98
N ALA A 105 -1.82 6.61 3.78
CA ALA A 105 -2.10 5.27 4.26
C ALA A 105 -1.07 4.25 3.73
N HIS A 106 -0.78 4.28 2.43
CA HIS A 106 0.23 3.42 1.81
C HIS A 106 1.62 3.61 2.46
N ARG A 107 2.03 4.86 2.71
CA ARG A 107 3.32 5.16 3.35
C ARG A 107 3.39 4.61 4.76
N ILE A 108 2.34 4.79 5.57
CA ILE A 108 2.26 4.28 6.94
C ILE A 108 2.27 2.74 6.94
N ALA A 109 1.48 2.11 6.07
CA ALA A 109 1.43 0.66 5.92
C ALA A 109 2.79 0.02 5.57
N GLY A 110 3.61 0.71 4.78
CA GLY A 110 4.94 0.26 4.37
C GLY A 110 5.99 0.30 5.48
N VAL A 111 5.87 1.22 6.42
CA VAL A 111 6.91 1.44 7.47
C VAL A 111 6.45 1.07 8.88
N GLY A 112 5.15 0.94 9.13
CA GLY A 112 4.61 0.69 10.47
C GLY A 112 5.21 -0.56 11.11
N LYS A 113 5.09 -1.71 10.44
CA LYS A 113 5.60 -2.99 10.96
C LYS A 113 7.12 -3.01 11.16
N THR A 114 7.89 -2.40 10.25
CA THR A 114 9.37 -2.40 10.33
C THR A 114 9.88 -1.54 11.49
N LEU A 115 9.12 -0.51 11.86
CA LEU A 115 9.46 0.39 12.95
C LEU A 115 8.80 0.01 14.28
N GLY A 116 8.01 -1.07 14.36
CA GLY A 116 7.37 -1.53 15.58
C GLY A 116 5.98 -0.96 15.85
N PHE A 117 5.36 -0.32 14.85
CA PHE A 117 3.99 0.20 14.87
C PHE A 117 3.07 -0.71 14.02
N ALA A 118 2.98 -1.99 14.40
CA ALA A 118 2.25 -2.98 13.61
C ALA A 118 0.76 -2.61 13.46
N ASP A 119 0.09 -2.29 14.57
CA ASP A 119 -1.33 -1.94 14.58
C ASP A 119 -1.64 -0.72 13.71
N LEU A 120 -0.78 0.31 13.78
CA LEU A 120 -0.88 1.48 12.92
C LEU A 120 -0.72 1.12 11.44
N GLY A 121 0.24 0.25 11.12
CA GLY A 121 0.45 -0.27 9.77
C GLY A 121 -0.76 -1.06 9.24
N ASP A 122 -1.39 -1.86 10.08
CA ASP A 122 -2.55 -2.68 9.70
C ASP A 122 -3.80 -1.83 9.46
N HIS A 123 -4.07 -0.83 10.32
CA HIS A 123 -5.15 0.13 10.09
C HIS A 123 -4.93 0.95 8.82
N ALA A 124 -3.68 1.31 8.53
CA ALA A 124 -3.36 2.03 7.29
C ALA A 124 -3.64 1.18 6.04
N ARG A 125 -3.35 -0.13 6.07
CA ARG A 125 -3.73 -1.05 4.98
C ARG A 125 -5.24 -1.16 4.82
N GLN A 126 -5.99 -1.22 5.92
CA GLN A 126 -7.45 -1.27 5.89
C GLN A 126 -8.03 0.02 5.26
N ALA A 127 -7.50 1.18 5.63
CA ALA A 127 -7.87 2.45 5.01
C ALA A 127 -7.53 2.49 3.51
N GLU A 128 -6.31 2.10 3.12
CA GLU A 128 -5.91 2.01 1.70
C GLU A 128 -6.84 1.10 0.89
N ALA A 129 -7.18 -0.08 1.43
CA ALA A 129 -8.08 -1.04 0.79
C ALA A 129 -9.50 -0.48 0.64
N ALA A 130 -10.03 0.17 1.68
CA ALA A 130 -11.36 0.77 1.64
C ALA A 130 -11.45 1.93 0.64
N ILE A 131 -10.43 2.79 0.57
CA ILE A 131 -10.32 3.86 -0.43
C ILE A 131 -10.27 3.26 -1.84
N THR A 132 -9.46 2.22 -2.04
CA THR A 132 -9.34 1.54 -3.34
C THR A 132 -10.68 0.95 -3.78
N ALA A 133 -11.39 0.27 -2.89
CA ALA A 133 -12.72 -0.29 -3.17
C ALA A 133 -13.71 0.81 -3.59
N TYR A 134 -13.75 1.93 -2.86
CA TYR A 134 -14.57 3.07 -3.23
C TYR A 134 -14.19 3.66 -4.59
N LYS A 135 -12.90 3.80 -4.91
CA LYS A 135 -12.47 4.32 -6.22
C LYS A 135 -12.84 3.41 -7.39
N ILE A 136 -13.05 2.12 -7.15
CA ILE A 136 -13.49 1.15 -8.17
C ILE A 136 -15.00 1.23 -8.40
N GLU A 137 -15.82 1.24 -7.33
CA GLU A 137 -17.29 1.04 -7.46
C GLU A 137 -18.12 2.28 -7.07
N SER A 138 -17.52 3.27 -6.38
CA SER A 138 -18.10 4.59 -6.05
C SER A 138 -19.49 4.57 -5.40
N THR A 139 -19.80 3.55 -4.60
CA THR A 139 -21.10 3.46 -3.91
C THR A 139 -21.14 4.26 -2.60
N PRO A 140 -22.33 4.71 -2.14
CA PRO A 140 -22.46 5.45 -0.88
C PRO A 140 -21.97 4.69 0.36
N ASP A 141 -22.11 3.37 0.40
CA ASP A 141 -21.67 2.56 1.55
C ASP A 141 -20.17 2.33 1.56
N LEU A 142 -19.55 2.16 0.38
CA LEU A 142 -18.09 2.17 0.26
C LEU A 142 -17.52 3.53 0.59
N ARG A 143 -18.20 4.63 0.22
CA ARG A 143 -17.82 5.99 0.63
C ARG A 143 -17.76 6.10 2.15
N LYS A 144 -18.84 5.72 2.85
CA LYS A 144 -18.90 5.75 4.32
C LYS A 144 -17.78 4.91 4.93
N THR A 145 -17.55 3.71 4.38
CA THR A 145 -16.51 2.80 4.85
C THR A 145 -15.11 3.40 4.68
N ALA A 146 -14.80 3.97 3.51
CA ALA A 146 -13.52 4.63 3.25
C ALA A 146 -13.27 5.80 4.22
N ILE A 147 -14.27 6.67 4.40
CA ILE A 147 -14.17 7.80 5.33
C ILE A 147 -13.99 7.30 6.78
N ALA A 148 -14.76 6.29 7.20
CA ALA A 148 -14.66 5.73 8.54
C ALA A 148 -13.27 5.16 8.82
N GLN A 149 -12.69 4.44 7.85
CA GLN A 149 -11.35 3.87 7.98
C GLN A 149 -10.25 4.95 8.00
N VAL A 150 -10.37 5.99 7.18
CA VAL A 150 -9.47 7.15 7.23
C VAL A 150 -9.54 7.80 8.62
N CYS A 151 -10.74 7.99 9.16
CA CYS A 151 -10.89 8.60 10.48
C CYS A 151 -10.42 7.72 11.63
N ALA A 152 -10.57 6.40 11.52
CA ALA A 152 -9.98 5.47 12.48
C ALA A 152 -8.44 5.57 12.46
N LEU A 153 -7.83 5.63 11.27
CA LEU A 153 -6.39 5.81 11.12
C LEU A 153 -5.91 7.14 11.74
N VAL A 154 -6.63 8.25 11.53
CA VAL A 154 -6.31 9.55 12.14
C VAL A 154 -6.27 9.48 13.66
N ARG A 155 -7.31 8.89 14.28
CA ARG A 155 -7.36 8.73 15.74
C ARG A 155 -6.19 7.89 16.25
N LEU A 156 -5.83 6.83 15.53
CA LEU A 156 -4.71 5.99 15.91
C LEU A 156 -3.36 6.72 15.80
N ILE A 157 -3.20 7.58 14.78
CA ILE A 157 -2.04 8.47 14.67
C ILE A 157 -1.94 9.40 15.88
N GLU A 158 -3.06 9.99 16.30
CA GLU A 158 -3.11 10.89 17.47
C GLU A 158 -2.69 10.16 18.76
N ILE A 159 -3.25 8.97 19.01
CA ILE A 159 -2.90 8.14 20.16
C ILE A 159 -1.42 7.77 20.14
N THR A 160 -0.94 7.23 19.01
CA THR A 160 0.46 6.82 18.85
C THR A 160 1.43 7.98 19.04
N SER A 161 1.05 9.17 18.57
CA SER A 161 1.89 10.37 18.72
C SER A 161 1.95 10.82 20.18
N ALA A 162 0.80 10.85 20.88
CA ALA A 162 0.73 11.25 22.28
C ALA A 162 1.52 10.30 23.21
N GLU A 163 1.40 8.98 23.02
CA GLU A 163 2.14 7.97 23.80
C GLU A 163 3.67 8.07 23.67
N HIS A 164 4.16 8.76 22.64
CA HIS A 164 5.58 8.88 22.33
C HIS A 164 6.14 10.30 22.44
N GLU A 165 5.31 11.31 22.72
CA GLU A 165 5.79 12.65 23.11
C GLU A 165 6.52 12.59 24.46
N ASP A 166 6.06 11.75 25.39
CA ASP A 166 6.68 11.56 26.71
C ASP A 166 8.08 10.92 26.65
N CYS A 167 8.43 10.27 25.53
CA CYS A 167 9.73 9.63 25.32
C CYS A 167 10.77 10.57 24.68
N ARG A 168 10.40 11.83 24.35
CA ARG A 168 11.29 12.83 23.74
C ARG A 168 11.90 13.82 24.74
N ALA A 169 11.48 13.80 26.01
CA ALA A 169 12.01 14.61 27.10
C ALA A 169 13.19 13.90 27.81
#